data_AF-A0A496X631-F1
#
_entry.id   AF-A0A496X631-F1
#
_cell.length_a   1.000
_cell.length_b   1.000
_cell.length_c   1.000
_cell.angle_alpha   90.00
_cell.angle_beta   90.00
_cell.angle_gamma   90.00
#
_symmetry.space_group_name_H-M   'P 1'
#
loop_
_entity.id
_entity.type
_entity.pdbx_description
1 polymer ?
#
loop_
_entity_poly.entity_id
_entity_poly.type
_entity_poly.pdbx_seq_one_letter_code
_entity_poly.pdbx_strand_id
1 'polypeptide(L)' 'QSFPPDKISFSRIRDFKGLENEAIIVVGLPPPAENPEFHTEHYVAMSRAKALLSIIYIK' A
#
# COMPACT_ATOMS: atom_id res chain seq x y z
N GLN A 1 -13.13 -5.33 -21.95
CA GLN A 1 -12.38 -4.43 -21.04
C GLN A 1 -11.44 -5.31 -20.23
N SER A 2 -10.12 -5.04 -20.25
CA SER A 2 -9.19 -5.68 -19.32
C SER A 2 -9.23 -4.91 -18.00
N PHE A 3 -9.50 -5.62 -16.90
CA PHE A 3 -9.35 -5.09 -15.56
C PHE A 3 -8.28 -5.91 -14.85
N PRO A 4 -7.28 -5.28 -14.21
CA PRO A 4 -7.11 -3.84 -14.07
C PRO A 4 -6.53 -3.15 -15.32
N PRO A 5 -6.68 -1.82 -15.48
CA PRO A 5 -5.98 -1.06 -16.51
C PRO A 5 -4.47 -1.29 -16.42
N ASP A 6 -3.75 -1.30 -17.55
CA ASP A 6 -2.31 -1.64 -17.63
C ASP A 6 -1.40 -0.80 -16.71
N LYS A 7 -1.87 0.36 -16.26
CA LYS A 7 -1.16 1.27 -15.35
C LYS A 7 -1.49 1.06 -13.86
N ILE A 8 -2.33 0.08 -13.53
CA ILE A 8 -2.76 -0.22 -12.17
C ILE A 8 -2.34 -1.64 -11.85
N SER A 9 -1.63 -1.80 -10.74
CA SER A 9 -1.27 -3.10 -10.18
C SER A 9 -1.90 -3.27 -8.80
N PHE A 10 -2.22 -4.51 -8.46
CA PHE A 10 -2.74 -4.91 -7.15
C PHE A 10 -1.84 -6.00 -6.60
N SER A 11 -1.44 -5.85 -5.34
CA SER A 11 -0.69 -6.86 -4.63
C SER A 11 -0.84 -6.65 -3.12
N ARG A 12 -0.61 -7.71 -2.35
CA ARG A 12 -0.56 -7.62 -0.88
C ARG A 12 0.74 -6.94 -0.48
N ILE A 13 0.76 -6.25 0.66
CA ILE A 13 1.97 -5.56 1.15
C ILE A 13 3.20 -6.49 1.20
N ARG A 14 3.01 -7.75 1.60
CA ARG A 14 4.09 -8.77 1.69
C ARG A 14 4.68 -9.16 0.34
N ASP A 15 3.88 -9.06 -0.72
CA ASP A 15 4.23 -9.43 -2.08
C ASP A 15 4.65 -8.19 -2.90
N PHE A 16 4.67 -7.00 -2.29
CA PHE A 16 5.01 -5.72 -2.91
C PHE A 16 6.52 -5.44 -2.91
N LYS A 17 7.29 -6.38 -3.50
CA LYS A 17 8.75 -6.31 -3.59
C LYS A 17 9.17 -5.81 -4.97
N GLY A 18 9.95 -4.73 -5.02
CA GLY A 18 10.53 -4.21 -6.27
C GLY A 18 9.57 -3.41 -7.16
N LEU A 19 8.36 -3.12 -6.68
CA LEU A 19 7.35 -2.33 -7.38
C LEU A 19 7.24 -0.97 -6.71
N GLU A 20 8.09 -0.02 -7.10
CA GLU A 20 7.88 1.37 -6.70
C GLU A 20 6.89 2.04 -7.65
N ASN A 21 5.95 2.80 -7.11
CA ASN A 21 4.94 3.51 -7.91
C ASN A 21 4.89 4.99 -7.54
N GLU A 22 4.47 5.81 -8.50
CA GLU A 22 4.22 7.25 -8.27
C GLU A 22 3.19 7.46 -7.14
N ALA A 23 2.12 6.66 -7.17
CA ALA A 23 1.08 6.65 -6.15
C ALA A 23 0.85 5.23 -5.61
N ILE A 24 0.73 5.11 -4.29
CA ILE A 24 0.31 3.89 -3.60
C ILE A 24 -0.99 4.19 -2.83
N ILE A 25 -1.98 3.31 -2.98
CA ILE A 25 -3.20 3.32 -2.18
C ILE A 25 -3.20 2.05 -1.33
N VAL A 26 -3.09 2.22 -0.01
CA VAL A 26 -3.18 1.14 0.97
C VAL A 26 -4.60 1.07 1.47
N VAL A 27 -5.20 -0.11 1.46
CA VAL A 27 -6.59 -0.31 1.89
C VAL A 27 -6.63 -1.37 2.99
N GLY A 28 -7.27 -1.05 4.12
CA GLY A 28 -7.52 -2.00 5.20
C GLY A 28 -6.31 -2.32 6.09
N LEU A 29 -5.23 -1.54 6.01
CA LEU A 29 -4.13 -1.65 6.98
C LEU A 29 -4.50 -0.88 8.26
N PRO A 30 -4.52 -1.50 9.46
CA PRO A 30 -4.93 -0.83 10.68
C PRO A 30 -4.06 0.39 11.05
N PRO A 31 -4.60 1.39 11.77
CA PRO A 31 -3.82 2.56 12.20
C PRO A 31 -2.59 2.15 13.03
N PRO A 32 -1.41 2.73 12.74
CA PRO A 32 -0.16 2.34 13.41
C PRO A 32 -0.09 2.74 14.88
N ALA A 33 -0.94 3.68 15.32
CA ALA A 33 -1.05 4.10 16.71
C ALA A 33 -1.72 3.04 17.61
N GLU A 34 -2.63 2.26 17.04
CA GLU A 34 -3.41 1.25 17.77
C GLU A 34 -2.85 -0.17 17.58
N ASN A 35 -2.10 -0.41 16.50
CA ASN A 35 -1.63 -1.74 16.11
C ASN A 35 -0.14 -1.73 15.72
N PRO A 36 0.78 -1.70 16.71
CA PRO A 36 2.22 -1.62 16.48
C PRO A 36 2.80 -2.78 15.66
N GLU A 37 2.16 -3.94 15.68
CA GLU A 37 2.56 -5.13 14.95
C GLU A 37 2.59 -4.91 13.42
N PHE A 38 1.85 -3.93 12.91
CA PHE A 38 1.80 -3.57 11.49
C PHE A 38 2.78 -2.46 11.09
N HIS A 39 3.68 -2.02 11.98
CA HIS A 39 4.67 -0.98 11.66
C HIS A 39 5.56 -1.36 10.47
N THR A 40 5.86 -2.65 10.32
CA THR A 40 6.65 -3.15 9.19
C THR A 40 5.88 -2.98 7.88
N GLU A 41 4.60 -3.35 7.85
CA GLU A 41 3.72 -3.19 6.70
C GLU A 41 3.53 -1.71 6.33
N HIS A 42 3.37 -0.83 7.33
CA HIS A 42 3.33 0.62 7.12
C HIS A 42 4.62 1.13 6.51
N TYR A 43 5.78 0.72 7.05
CA TYR A 43 7.08 1.10 6.51
C TYR A 43 7.27 0.64 5.07
N VAL A 44 6.90 -0.61 4.76
CA VAL A 44 6.95 -1.14 3.40
C VAL A 44 6.08 -0.28 2.48
N ALA A 45 4.82 -0.02 2.82
CA ALA A 45 3.94 0.80 1.99
C ALA A 45 4.47 2.22 1.77
N MET A 46 4.97 2.87 2.82
CA MET A 46 5.60 4.20 2.73
C MET A 46 6.79 4.19 1.78
N SER A 47 7.67 3.18 1.86
CA SER A 47 8.88 3.07 1.05
C SER A 47 8.65 2.78 -0.43
N ARG A 48 7.41 2.49 -0.86
CA ARG A 48 7.06 2.15 -2.25
C ARG A 48 6.38 3.30 -2.99
N ALA A 49 5.92 4.31 -2.26
CA ALA A 49 5.32 5.51 -2.81
C ALA A 49 6.39 6.56 -3.12
N LYS A 50 6.49 6.99 -4.38
CA LYS A 50 7.45 8.03 -4.78
C LYS A 50 6.93 9.44 -4.53
N ALA A 51 5.66 9.69 -4.83
CA ALA A 51 5.06 11.02 -4.74
C ALA A 51 3.83 11.06 -3.83
N LEU A 52 2.99 10.02 -3.83
CA LEU A 52 1.75 9.99 -3.07
C LEU A 52 1.52 8.66 -2.35
N LEU A 53 1.24 8.76 -1.05
CA LEU A 53 0.71 7.67 -0.25
C LEU A 53 -0.70 8.04 0.22
N SER A 54 -1.68 7.19 -0.06
CA SER A 54 -3.03 7.29 0.50
C SER A 54 -3.33 6.03 1.29
N ILE A 55 -3.84 6.18 2.51
CA ILE A 55 -4.22 5.06 3.38
C ILE A 55 -5.71 5.17 3.66
N ILE A 56 -6.45 4.12 3.33
CA ILE A 56 -7.89 3.98 3.56
C ILE A 56 -8.09 2.95 4.67
N TYR A 57 -8.48 3.43 5.85
CA TYR A 57 -8.87 2.58 6.97
C TYR A 57 -10.29 2.08 6.75
N ILE A 58 -10.50 0.77 6.96
CA ILE A 58 -11.83 0.16 6.94
C ILE A 58 -12.26 -0.01 8.40
N LYS A 59 -13.49 0.41 8.73
CA LYS A 59 -14.12 0.20 10.03
C LYS A 59 -14.62 -1.23 10.18
#